data_AF-A0A1G7LCN7-F1
#
_entry.id   AF-A0A1G7LCN7-F1
#
_cell.length_a   1.000
_cell.length_b   1.000
_cell.length_c   1.000
_cell.angle_alpha   90.00
_cell.angle_beta   90.00
_cell.angle_gamma   90.00
#
_symmetry.space_group_name_H-M   'P 1'
#
loop_
_entity.id
_entity.type
_entity.pdbx_description
1 polymer ?
#
loop_
_entity_poly.entity_id
_entity_poly.type
_entity_poly.pdbx_seq_one_letter_code
_entity_poly.pdbx_strand_id
1 'polypeptide(L)'
;MKFQVQPEALTAFAEGSDSLAEKFGALAKLLEQARVDDQCFGPIGDAVGLSSGYLKSLQECQQLATDAQKFLKQTGEQLQESFEVYRGVDDGISKAFGQIGRGLGSGA
;
A
#
# COMPACT_ATOMS: atom_id res chain seq x y z
N MET A 1 -27.29 4.67 -12.59
CA MET A 1 -26.23 4.14 -11.69
C MET A 1 -25.62 5.34 -10.97
N LYS A 2 -25.84 5.50 -9.66
CA LYS A 2 -25.21 6.58 -8.87
C LYS A 2 -23.91 6.00 -8.33
N PHE A 3 -22.76 6.57 -8.70
CA PHE A 3 -21.51 6.28 -8.02
C PHE A 3 -21.58 6.93 -6.63
N GLN A 4 -21.86 6.12 -5.60
CA GLN A 4 -21.68 6.53 -4.21
C GLN A 4 -20.26 6.15 -3.82
N VAL A 5 -19.34 7.10 -3.96
CA VAL A 5 -18.02 6.98 -3.34
C VAL A 5 -18.19 7.36 -1.87
N GLN A 6 -17.60 6.55 -0.97
CA GLN A 6 -17.50 6.86 0.46
C GLN A 6 -16.05 7.29 0.72
N PRO A 7 -15.77 8.61 0.78
CA PRO A 7 -14.41 9.10 0.92
C PRO A 7 -13.69 8.51 2.14
N GLU A 8 -14.40 8.35 3.26
CA GLU A 8 -13.86 7.81 4.50
C GLU A 8 -13.38 6.35 4.36
N ALA A 9 -14.03 5.57 3.49
CA ALA A 9 -13.62 4.20 3.20
C ALA A 9 -12.30 4.16 2.39
N LEU A 10 -12.04 5.18 1.55
CA LEU A 10 -10.77 5.31 0.84
C LEU A 10 -9.62 5.57 1.81
N THR A 11 -9.83 6.48 2.77
CA THR A 11 -8.82 6.79 3.81
C THR A 11 -8.53 5.57 4.69
N ALA A 12 -9.58 4.88 5.15
CA ALA A 12 -9.40 3.68 5.98
C ALA A 12 -8.65 2.55 5.23
N PHE A 13 -8.91 2.38 3.93
CA PHE A 13 -8.18 1.39 3.13
C PHE A 13 -6.73 1.83 2.87
N ALA A 14 -6.48 3.12 2.68
CA ALA A 14 -5.13 3.66 2.56
C ALA A 14 -4.31 3.37 3.83
N GLU A 15 -4.85 3.69 5.00
CA GLU A 15 -4.21 3.40 6.30
C GLU A 15 -3.95 1.89 6.50
N GLY A 16 -4.92 1.05 6.13
CA GLY A 16 -4.77 -0.40 6.15
C GLY A 16 -3.67 -0.89 5.21
N SER A 17 -3.55 -0.27 4.03
CA SER A 17 -2.50 -0.58 3.05
C SER A 17 -1.13 -0.19 3.57
N ASP A 18 -0.99 0.97 4.21
CA ASP A 18 0.26 1.41 4.84
C ASP A 18 0.68 0.45 5.96
N SER A 19 -0.25 0.06 6.84
CA SER A 19 0.03 -0.90 7.91
C SER A 19 0.49 -2.26 7.36
N LEU A 20 -0.13 -2.75 6.29
CA LEU A 20 0.30 -3.99 5.64
C LEU A 20 1.67 -3.81 4.96
N ALA A 21 1.93 -2.68 4.34
CA ALA A 21 3.22 -2.38 3.71
C ALA A 21 4.36 -2.41 4.72
N GLU A 22 4.16 -1.86 5.93
CA GLU A 22 5.14 -1.95 7.02
C GLU A 22 5.42 -3.40 7.43
N LYS A 23 4.38 -4.23 7.54
CA LYS A 23 4.52 -5.66 7.88
C LYS A 23 5.29 -6.43 6.81
N PHE A 24 5.02 -6.17 5.53
CA PHE A 24 5.78 -6.78 4.43
C PHE A 24 7.24 -6.30 4.39
N GLY A 25 7.50 -5.02 4.70
CA GLY A 25 8.86 -4.52 4.86
C GLY A 25 9.60 -5.16 6.03
N ALA A 26 8.91 -5.41 7.15
CA ALA A 26 9.47 -6.15 8.28
C ALA A 26 9.75 -7.63 7.91
N LEU A 27 8.84 -8.27 7.17
CA LEU A 27 9.02 -9.63 6.67
C LEU A 27 10.24 -9.75 5.75
N ALA A 28 10.44 -8.80 4.83
CA ALA A 28 11.62 -8.79 3.96
C ALA A 28 12.93 -8.73 4.77
N LYS A 29 12.98 -7.95 5.85
CA LYS A 29 14.12 -7.90 6.77
C LYS A 29 14.32 -9.21 7.53
N LEU A 30 13.24 -9.86 7.96
CA LEU A 30 13.32 -11.16 8.64
C LEU A 30 13.83 -12.24 7.69
N LEU A 31 13.43 -12.22 6.42
CA LEU A 31 13.93 -13.15 5.40
C LEU A 31 15.42 -12.92 5.12
N GLU A 32 15.89 -11.67 5.10
CA GLU A 32 17.32 -11.37 5.01
C GLU A 32 18.10 -11.95 6.20
N GLN A 33 17.56 -11.82 7.42
CA GLN A 33 18.18 -12.36 8.63
C GLN A 33 18.15 -13.89 8.71
N ALA A 34 17.17 -14.53 8.06
CA ALA A 34 17.06 -15.98 8.01
C ALA A 34 18.17 -16.62 7.16
N ARG A 35 18.95 -15.82 6.42
CA ARG A 35 20.08 -16.31 5.64
C ARG A 35 21.12 -16.98 6.54
N VAL A 36 21.21 -18.30 6.43
CA VAL A 36 22.26 -19.09 7.08
C VAL A 36 23.51 -19.17 6.19
N ASP A 37 24.64 -19.45 6.81
CA ASP A 37 25.90 -19.70 6.11
C ASP A 37 25.83 -21.03 5.35
N ASP A 38 26.50 -21.11 4.19
CA ASP A 38 26.53 -22.31 3.33
C ASP A 38 27.05 -23.54 4.10
N GLN A 39 27.91 -23.33 5.11
CA GLN A 39 28.41 -24.39 5.99
C GLN A 39 27.31 -25.11 6.79
N CYS A 40 26.12 -24.51 6.96
CA CYS A 40 24.98 -25.17 7.61
C CYS A 40 24.40 -26.33 6.79
N PHE A 41 24.65 -26.39 5.48
CA PHE A 41 24.15 -27.46 4.60
C PHE A 41 25.12 -28.64 4.48
N GLY A 42 26.39 -28.42 4.82
CA GLY A 42 27.46 -29.40 4.76
C GLY A 42 27.83 -29.81 3.33
N PRO A 43 28.92 -30.60 3.15
CA PRO A 43 29.48 -30.88 1.83
C PRO A 43 28.53 -31.63 0.89
N ILE A 44 27.69 -32.50 1.45
CA ILE A 44 26.68 -33.24 0.67
C ILE A 44 25.55 -32.30 0.26
N GLY A 45 25.07 -31.44 1.16
CA GLY A 45 24.03 -30.46 0.87
C GLY A 45 24.45 -29.48 -0.22
N ASP A 46 25.71 -29.04 -0.18
CA ASP A 46 26.27 -28.19 -1.24
C ASP A 46 26.40 -28.94 -2.57
N ALA A 47 26.89 -30.18 -2.55
CA ALA A 47 27.07 -30.98 -3.76
C ALA A 47 25.75 -31.29 -4.49
N VAL A 48 24.63 -31.35 -3.77
CA VAL A 48 23.29 -31.56 -4.36
C VAL A 48 22.52 -30.25 -4.60
N GLY A 49 23.13 -29.09 -4.35
CA GLY A 49 22.53 -27.78 -4.60
C GLY A 49 21.48 -27.35 -3.58
N LEU A 50 21.47 -27.94 -2.38
CA LEU A 50 20.51 -27.59 -1.33
C LEU A 50 20.74 -26.17 -0.81
N SER A 51 22.00 -25.78 -0.60
CA SER A 51 22.37 -24.42 -0.19
C SER A 51 21.93 -23.37 -1.22
N SER A 52 22.30 -23.57 -2.50
CA SER A 52 21.96 -22.64 -3.57
C SER A 52 20.45 -22.56 -3.82
N GLY A 53 19.73 -23.68 -3.74
CA GLY A 53 18.27 -23.72 -3.83
C GLY A 53 17.60 -22.96 -2.69
N TYR A 54 18.04 -23.21 -1.44
CA TYR A 54 17.55 -22.50 -0.27
C TYR A 54 17.77 -20.99 -0.38
N LEU A 55 19.00 -20.56 -0.69
CA LEU A 55 19.34 -19.14 -0.81
C LEU A 55 18.55 -18.45 -1.92
N LYS A 56 18.35 -19.13 -3.06
CA LYS A 56 17.51 -18.62 -4.15
C LYS A 56 16.07 -18.43 -3.71
N SER A 57 15.46 -19.44 -3.07
CA SER A 57 14.09 -19.32 -2.57
C SER A 57 13.95 -18.22 -1.51
N LEU A 58 14.94 -18.08 -0.63
CA LEU A 58 14.96 -17.01 0.36
C LEU A 58 14.99 -15.63 -0.31
N GLN A 59 15.83 -15.45 -1.32
CA GLN A 59 15.91 -14.22 -2.10
C GLN A 59 14.61 -13.93 -2.86
N GLU A 60 13.98 -14.95 -3.46
CA GLU A 60 12.68 -14.82 -4.13
C GLU A 60 11.57 -14.38 -3.16
N CYS A 61 11.52 -14.97 -1.97
CA CYS A 61 10.58 -14.57 -0.92
C CYS A 61 10.83 -13.13 -0.45
N GLN A 62 12.10 -12.74 -0.26
CA GLN A 62 12.46 -11.38 0.14
C GLN A 62 12.03 -10.35 -0.92
N GLN A 63 12.26 -10.66 -2.20
CA GLN A 63 11.86 -9.80 -3.31
C GLN A 63 10.34 -9.66 -3.36
N LEU A 64 9.61 -10.77 -3.25
CA LEU A 64 8.15 -10.75 -3.27
C LEU A 64 7.57 -9.93 -2.12
N ALA A 65 8.14 -10.04 -0.92
CA ALA A 65 7.74 -9.21 0.22
C ALA A 65 8.03 -7.71 -0.03
N THR A 66 9.16 -7.39 -0.65
CA THR A 66 9.53 -6.01 -1.02
C THR A 66 8.57 -5.44 -2.08
N ASP A 67 8.21 -6.24 -3.07
CA ASP A 67 7.27 -5.84 -4.13
C ASP A 67 5.86 -5.62 -3.56
N ALA A 68 5.41 -6.49 -2.66
CA ALA A 68 4.13 -6.34 -1.96
C ALA A 68 4.11 -5.06 -1.11
N GLN A 69 5.18 -4.76 -0.38
CA GLN A 69 5.32 -3.50 0.35
C GLN A 69 5.18 -2.30 -0.58
N LYS A 70 5.88 -2.30 -1.71
CA LYS A 70 5.84 -1.19 -2.68
C LYS A 70 4.44 -1.01 -3.26
N PHE A 71 3.81 -2.10 -3.68
CA PHE A 71 2.45 -2.08 -4.24
C PHE A 71 1.45 -1.49 -3.25
N LEU A 72 1.52 -1.89 -1.98
CA LEU A 72 0.60 -1.40 -0.94
C LEU A 72 0.80 0.09 -0.65
N LYS A 73 2.05 0.58 -0.58
CA LYS A 73 2.32 2.02 -0.43
C LYS A 73 1.74 2.83 -1.59
N GLN A 74 2.00 2.40 -2.83
CA GLN A 74 1.49 3.07 -4.01
C GLN A 74 -0.05 3.06 -4.06
N THR A 75 -0.67 1.99 -3.58
CA THR A 75 -2.13 1.89 -3.47
C THR A 75 -2.66 2.87 -2.42
N GLY A 76 -2.01 2.95 -1.25
CA GLY A 76 -2.38 3.91 -0.20
C GLY A 76 -2.29 5.36 -0.66
N GLU A 77 -1.18 5.72 -1.32
CA GLU A 77 -0.96 7.05 -1.92
C GLU A 77 -2.07 7.41 -2.92
N GLN A 78 -2.38 6.52 -3.87
CA GLN A 78 -3.43 6.76 -4.87
C GLN A 78 -4.84 6.90 -4.26
N LEU A 79 -5.11 6.18 -3.18
CA LEU A 79 -6.39 6.27 -2.47
C LEU A 79 -6.51 7.57 -1.68
N GLN A 80 -5.42 8.04 -1.05
CA GLN A 80 -5.36 9.36 -0.44
C GLN A 80 -5.54 10.47 -1.47
N GLU A 81 -4.86 10.40 -2.61
CA GLU A 81 -5.05 11.36 -3.70
C GLU A 81 -6.49 11.36 -4.21
N SER A 82 -7.10 10.18 -4.37
CA SER A 82 -8.50 10.05 -4.77
C SER A 82 -9.44 10.69 -3.75
N PHE A 83 -9.20 10.49 -2.46
CA PHE A 83 -9.96 11.14 -1.38
C PHE A 83 -9.91 12.67 -1.48
N GLU A 84 -8.72 13.24 -1.65
CA GLU A 84 -8.54 14.70 -1.77
C GLU A 84 -9.26 15.27 -3.00
N VAL A 85 -9.27 14.54 -4.12
CA VAL A 85 -10.03 14.92 -5.31
C VAL A 85 -11.54 14.96 -5.03
N TYR A 86 -12.11 13.92 -4.40
CA TYR A 86 -13.54 13.89 -4.08
C TYR A 86 -13.93 15.00 -3.09
N ARG A 87 -13.11 15.21 -2.05
CA ARG A 87 -13.32 16.28 -1.08
C ARG A 87 -13.31 17.66 -1.75
N GLY A 88 -12.35 17.92 -2.63
CA GLY A 88 -12.26 19.19 -3.36
C GLY A 88 -13.48 19.47 -4.23
N VAL A 89 -14.04 18.43 -4.86
CA VAL A 89 -15.30 18.53 -5.63
C VAL A 89 -16.48 18.88 -4.72
N ASP A 90 -16.63 18.20 -3.59
CA ASP A 90 -17.73 18.45 -2.64
C ASP A 90 -17.65 19.86 -2.02
N ASP A 91 -16.45 20.32 -1.68
CA ASP A 91 -16.22 21.69 -1.17
C ASP A 91 -16.54 22.75 -2.23
N GLY A 92 -16.15 22.50 -3.49
CA GLY A 92 -16.43 23.39 -4.62
C GLY A 92 -17.93 23.52 -4.89
N ILE A 93 -18.64 22.39 -4.92
CA ILE A 93 -20.10 22.34 -5.08
C ILE A 93 -20.79 23.08 -3.91
N SER A 94 -20.39 22.79 -2.68
CA SER A 94 -20.97 23.42 -1.48
C SER A 94 -20.77 24.95 -1.48
N LYS A 95 -19.59 25.43 -1.89
CA LYS A 95 -19.31 26.88 -2.03
C LYS A 95 -20.16 27.52 -3.12
N ALA A 96 -20.30 26.88 -4.28
CA ALA A 96 -21.11 27.37 -5.38
C ALA A 96 -22.58 27.50 -4.98
N PHE A 97 -23.16 26.47 -4.36
CA PHE A 97 -24.53 26.52 -3.83
C PHE A 97 -24.69 27.58 -2.74
N GLY A 98 -23.72 27.73 -1.84
CA GLY A 98 -23.74 28.78 -0.81
C GLY A 98 -23.64 30.20 -1.38
N GLN A 99 -22.96 30.40 -2.51
CA GLN A 99 -22.93 31.69 -3.22
C GLN A 99 -24.26 31.97 -3.93
N ILE A 100 -24.82 30.98 -4.63
CA ILE A 100 -26.13 31.10 -5.30
C ILE A 100 -27.23 31.39 -4.27
N GLY A 101 -27.25 30.67 -3.15
CA GLY A 101 -28.23 30.89 -2.07
C GLY A 101 -28.14 32.29 -1.45
N ARG A 102 -26.92 32.83 -1.28
CA ARG A 102 -26.73 34.22 -0.83
C ARG A 102 -27.16 35.25 -1.88
N GLY A 103 -26.90 34.99 -3.15
CA GLY A 103 -27.33 35.85 -4.26
C GLY A 103 -28.86 35.89 -4.42
N LEU A 104 -29.54 34.77 -4.17
CA LEU A 104 -31.01 34.69 -4.22
C LEU A 104 -31.67 35.27 -2.95
N GLY A 105 -31.04 35.13 -1.78
CA GLY A 105 -31.55 35.65 -0.51
C GLY A 105 -31.34 37.15 -0.28
N SER A 106 -30.51 37.81 -1.10
CA SER A 106 -30.27 39.27 -1.04
C SER A 106 -31.12 40.07 -2.05
N GLY A 107 -31.98 39.39 -2.81
CA GLY A 107 -32.90 40.00 -3.78
C GLY A 107 -34.38 40.05 -3.33
N ALA A 108 -34.66 39.85 -2.04
CA ALA A 108 -36.00 39.95 -1.44
C ALA A 108 -36.06 41.06 -0.39
#